data_AF-A0A8H9GV87-F1
#
_entry.id   AF-A0A8H9GV87-F1
#
_cell.length_a   1.000
_cell.length_b   1.000
_cell.length_c   1.000
_cell.angle_alpha   90.00
_cell.angle_beta   90.00
_cell.angle_gamma   90.00
#
_symmetry.space_group_name_H-M   'P 1'
#
loop_
_entity.id
_entity.type
_entity.pdbx_description
1 polymer ?
#
loop_
_entity_poly.entity_id
_entity_poly.type
_entity_poly.pdbx_seq_one_letter_code
_entity_poly.pdbx_strand_id
1 'polypeptide(L)' 'MKSIKRVAAVLATTAVAVTTFGVLSAPAHAMKPGDGWYRCWIPDYGYMWCYDV' A
#
# COMPACT_ATOMS: atom_id res chain seq x y z
N MET A 1 6.75 -26.70 -25.67
CA MET A 1 6.19 -25.33 -25.83
C MET A 1 4.95 -25.05 -24.97
N LYS A 2 3.93 -25.93 -24.92
CA LYS A 2 2.67 -25.69 -24.16
C LYS A 2 2.88 -25.48 -22.65
N SER A 3 3.82 -26.20 -22.04
CA SER A 3 4.17 -26.06 -20.61
C SER A 3 4.82 -24.71 -20.29
N ILE A 4 5.76 -24.24 -21.12
CA ILE A 4 6.45 -22.95 -20.94
C ILE A 4 5.45 -21.78 -20.95
N LYS A 5 4.48 -21.81 -21.87
CA LYS A 5 3.43 -20.78 -21.94
C LYS A 5 2.57 -20.74 -20.67
N ARG A 6 2.28 -21.90 -20.07
CA ARG A 6 1.53 -21.98 -18.79
C ARG A 6 2.33 -21.42 -17.63
N VAL A 7 3.62 -21.76 -17.54
CA VAL A 7 4.51 -21.24 -16.50
C VAL A 7 4.64 -19.72 -16.60
N ALA A 8 4.83 -19.18 -17.80
CA ALA A 8 4.88 -17.74 -18.02
C ALA A 8 3.57 -17.03 -17.60
N ALA A 9 2.42 -17.63 -17.92
CA ALA A 9 1.12 -17.09 -17.51
C ALA A 9 0.97 -17.05 -15.98
N VAL A 10 1.35 -18.13 -15.29
CA VAL A 10 1.30 -18.20 -13.81
C VAL A 10 2.20 -17.13 -13.20
N LEU A 11 3.45 -17.01 -13.68
CA LEU A 11 4.40 -16.01 -13.18
C LEU A 11 3.88 -14.58 -13.37
N ALA A 12 3.31 -14.29 -14.54
CA ALA A 12 2.70 -12.98 -14.81
C ALA A 12 1.54 -12.70 -13.84
N THR A 13 0.63 -13.65 -13.62
CA THR A 13 -0.47 -13.47 -12.67
C THR A 13 0.00 -13.29 -11.23
N THR A 14 1.03 -14.04 -10.79
CA THR A 14 1.58 -13.86 -9.44
C THR A 14 2.25 -12.50 -9.27
N ALA A 15 2.99 -12.03 -10.27
CA ALA A 15 3.62 -10.71 -10.22
C ALA A 15 2.57 -9.60 -10.09
N VAL A 16 1.50 -9.65 -10.90
CA VAL A 16 0.40 -8.68 -10.84
C VAL A 16 -0.33 -8.74 -9.50
N ALA A 17 -0.57 -9.93 -8.96
CA ALA A 17 -1.22 -10.07 -7.66
C ALA A 17 -0.37 -9.45 -6.54
N VAL A 18 0.92 -9.80 -6.47
CA VAL A 18 1.84 -9.27 -5.45
C VAL A 18 1.96 -7.76 -5.54
N THR A 19 2.09 -7.18 -6.74
CA THR A 19 2.16 -5.72 -6.89
C THR A 19 0.85 -5.06 -6.50
N THR A 20 -0.30 -5.61 -6.89
CA THR A 20 -1.62 -5.06 -6.55
C THR A 20 -1.86 -5.08 -5.05
N PHE A 21 -1.66 -6.22 -4.39
CA PHE A 21 -1.83 -6.32 -2.94
C PHE A 21 -0.78 -5.50 -2.19
N GLY A 22 0.46 -5.42 -2.69
CA GLY A 22 1.49 -4.54 -2.10
C GLY A 22 1.10 -3.06 -2.15
N VAL A 23 0.55 -2.59 -3.26
CA VAL A 23 0.07 -1.20 -3.40
C VAL A 23 -1.15 -0.95 -2.52
N LEU A 24 -2.11 -1.88 -2.46
CA LEU A 24 -3.34 -1.72 -1.68
C LEU A 24 -3.14 -1.90 -0.17
N SER A 25 -2.16 -2.71 0.26
CA SER A 25 -1.82 -2.90 1.67
C SER A 25 -0.84 -1.87 2.21
N ALA A 26 -0.14 -1.15 1.33
CA ALA A 26 0.60 0.03 1.75
C ALA A 26 -0.41 1.03 2.34
N PRO A 27 -0.19 1.51 3.58
CA PRO A 27 -1.15 2.38 4.23
C PRO A 27 -1.21 3.69 3.46
N ALA A 28 -2.27 3.90 2.68
CA ALA A 28 -2.62 5.22 2.14
C ALA A 28 -2.69 6.29 3.26
N HIS A 29 -2.94 5.83 4.49
CA HIS A 29 -2.91 6.58 5.75
C HIS A 29 -1.53 7.16 6.14
N ALA A 30 -0.44 6.73 5.50
CA ALA A 30 0.89 7.29 5.75
C ALA A 30 1.15 8.58 4.97
N MET A 31 0.40 8.84 3.90
CA MET A 31 0.55 10.05 3.09
C MET A 31 -0.09 11.23 3.82
N LYS A 32 0.65 12.35 3.94
CA LYS A 32 0.15 13.60 4.52
C LYS A 32 -1.15 13.99 3.80
N PRO A 33 -2.31 14.09 4.48
CA PRO A 33 -3.60 14.30 3.81
C PRO A 33 -3.85 15.72 3.23
N GLY A 34 -2.80 16.41 2.78
CA GLY A 34 -2.86 17.77 2.22
C GLY A 34 -2.42 18.86 3.21
N ASP A 35 -2.70 20.11 2.85
CA ASP A 35 -2.35 21.27 3.67
C ASP A 35 -3.21 21.35 4.95
N GLY A 36 -2.62 21.83 6.03
CA GLY A 36 -3.24 21.88 7.37
C GLY A 36 -3.06 20.61 8.22
N TRP A 37 -2.57 19.51 7.65
CA TRP A 37 -2.24 18.30 8.42
C TRP A 37 -0.81 18.35 8.97
N TYR A 38 -0.61 17.93 10.22
CA TYR A 38 0.70 17.82 10.87
C TYR A 38 0.87 16.47 11.56
N ARG A 39 2.12 16.08 11.84
CA ARG A 39 2.41 14.85 12.58
C ARG A 39 2.20 15.09 14.07
N CYS A 40 1.35 14.28 14.69
CA CYS A 40 1.06 14.31 16.12
C CYS A 40 1.26 12.91 16.71
N TRP A 41 1.62 12.84 17.99
CA TRP A 41 1.63 11.59 18.74
C TRP A 41 0.31 11.43 19.49
N ILE A 42 -0.40 10.32 19.27
CA ILE A 42 -1.62 9.98 19.98
C ILE A 42 -1.30 8.82 20.94
N PRO A 43 -1.51 8.97 22.27
CA PRO A 43 -1.38 7.86 23.23
C PRO A 43 -2.14 6.63 22.75
N ASP A 44 -1.56 5.45 22.90
CA ASP A 44 -2.11 4.14 22.46
C ASP A 44 -2.21 3.90 20.94
N TYR A 45 -2.05 4.92 20.08
CA TYR A 45 -2.17 4.80 18.62
C TYR A 45 -0.89 5.17 17.84
N GLY A 46 0.06 5.85 18.49
CA GLY A 46 1.34 6.22 17.90
C GLY A 46 1.31 7.51 17.09
N TYR A 47 2.26 7.67 16.16
CA TYR A 47 2.31 8.86 15.32
C TYR A 47 1.28 8.82 14.19
N MET A 48 0.38 9.79 14.18
CA MET A 48 -0.68 9.95 13.18
C MET A 48 -0.61 11.32 12.50
N TRP A 49 -1.46 11.53 11.49
CA TRP A 49 -1.70 12.85 10.93
C TRP A 49 -2.88 13.47 11.67
N CYS A 50 -2.67 14.62 12.32
CA CYS A 50 -3.72 15.42 12.96
C CYS A 50 -4.05 16.63 12.10
N TYR A 51 -5.28 17.11 12.20
CA TYR A 51 -5.75 18.35 11.61
C TYR A 51 -6.21 19.26 12.76
N ASP A 52 -5.59 20.44 12.88
CA ASP A 52 -6.04 21.46 13.83
C ASP A 52 -7.24 22.17 13.20
N VAL A 53 -8.46 21.73 13.56
CA VAL A 53 -9.71 22.44 13.23
C VAL A 53 -9.84 23.75 14.00
#